data_AF-A0A538DQ13-F1
#
_entry.id   AF-A0A538DQ13-F1
#
_cell.length_a   1.000
_cell.length_b   1.000
_cell.length_c   1.000
_cell.angle_alpha   90.00
_cell.angle_beta   90.00
_cell.angle_gamma   90.00
#
_symmetry.space_group_name_H-M   'P 1'
#
loop_
_entity.id
_entity.type
_entity.pdbx_description
1 polymer ?
#
loop_
_entity_poly.entity_id
_entity_poly.type
_entity_poly.pdbx_seq_one_letter_code
_entity_poly.pdbx_strand_id
1 'polypeptide(L)' 'GMTYEAWVAENGKPRPAGTFDAGRDVTAVPLDLPVPRGATVLVTQEKDGGTDVPQHTPFITVNTA' A
#
# COMPACT_ATOMS: atom_id res chain seq x y z
N GLY A 1 14.94 -6.78 6.50
CA GLY A 1 15.16 -5.48 5.87
C GLY A 1 13.85 -4.72 5.85
N MET A 2 13.70 -3.79 4.92
CA MET A 2 12.48 -3.00 4.73
C MET A 2 11.98 -3.16 3.30
N THR A 3 10.66 -3.25 3.16
CA THR A 3 9.93 -3.35 1.88
C THR A 3 8.91 -2.22 1.80
N TYR A 4 8.42 -1.90 0.59
CA TYR A 4 7.27 -1.02 0.45
C TYR A 4 6.01 -1.86 0.40
N GLU A 5 4.96 -1.38 1.07
CA GLU A 5 3.68 -2.07 1.13
C GLU A 5 2.57 -1.15 0.64
N ALA A 6 1.80 -1.65 -0.33
CA ALA A 6 0.60 -1.01 -0.82
C ALA A 6 -0.61 -1.49 -0.03
N TRP A 7 -1.55 -0.59 0.23
CA TRP A 7 -2.74 -0.88 1.00
C TRP A 7 -3.99 -0.39 0.28
N VAL A 8 -5.08 -1.12 0.42
CA VAL A 8 -6.43 -0.63 0.07
C VAL A 8 -7.20 -0.39 1.36
N ALA A 9 -7.57 0.86 1.60
CA ALA A 9 -8.33 1.28 2.76
C ALA A 9 -9.78 1.60 2.40
N GLU A 10 -10.71 0.81 2.94
CA GLU A 10 -12.14 1.09 2.85
C GLU A 10 -12.61 1.67 4.19
N ASN A 11 -13.30 2.81 4.16
CA ASN A 11 -13.77 3.48 5.38
C ASN A 11 -12.65 3.68 6.42
N GLY A 12 -11.43 3.99 5.94
CA GLY A 12 -10.25 4.20 6.78
C GLY A 12 -9.60 2.92 7.33
N LYS A 13 -10.04 1.73 6.89
CA LYS A 13 -9.47 0.44 7.34
C LYS A 13 -8.54 -0.15 6.27
N PRO A 14 -7.22 0.02 6.40
CA PRO A 14 -6.25 -0.49 5.43
C PRO A 14 -6.18 -2.02 5.48
N ARG A 15 -6.09 -2.64 4.30
CA ARG A 15 -5.77 -4.06 4.11
C ARG A 15 -4.54 -4.18 3.19
N PRO A 16 -3.61 -5.10 3.48
CA PRO A 16 -2.45 -5.35 2.63
C PRO A 16 -2.89 -5.68 1.20
N ALA A 17 -2.29 -5.00 0.22
CA ALA A 17 -2.63 -5.14 -1.19
C ALA A 17 -1.41 -5.45 -2.08
N GLY A 18 -0.26 -5.75 -1.47
CA GLY A 18 0.96 -6.18 -2.15
C GLY A 18 2.20 -5.50 -1.60
N THR A 19 3.32 -6.20 -1.64
CA THR A 19 4.65 -5.65 -1.31
C THR A 19 5.48 -5.46 -2.57
N PHE A 20 6.43 -4.52 -2.55
CA PHE A 20 7.29 -4.24 -3.69
C PHE A 20 8.61 -3.57 -3.28
N ASP A 21 9.59 -3.66 -4.19
CA ASP A 21 10.85 -2.94 -4.09
C ASP A 21 10.76 -1.60 -4.84
N ALA A 22 11.30 -0.54 -4.25
CA ALA A 22 11.49 0.75 -4.91
C ALA A 22 12.99 1.02 -5.19
N GLY A 23 13.28 2.08 -5.95
CA GLY A 23 14.66 2.46 -6.30
C GLY A 23 15.07 2.20 -7.75
N ARG A 24 14.11 1.85 -8.61
CA ARG A 24 14.25 1.88 -10.08
C ARG A 24 13.63 3.17 -10.63
N ASP A 25 13.91 3.50 -11.89
CA ASP A 25 13.35 4.69 -12.56
C ASP A 25 11.82 4.74 -12.48
N VAL A 26 11.17 3.59 -12.66
CA VAL A 26 9.71 3.43 -12.52
C VAL A 26 9.43 2.09 -11.84
N THR A 27 8.52 2.10 -10.87
CA THR A 27 7.95 0.89 -10.25
C THR A 27 6.44 0.88 -10.47
N ALA A 28 5.91 -0.21 -11.03
CA ALA A 28 4.49 -0.49 -11.12
C ALA A 28 4.19 -1.79 -10.38
N VAL A 29 3.20 -1.78 -9.49
CA VAL A 29 2.79 -2.95 -8.70
C VAL A 29 1.28 -3.17 -8.92
N PRO A 30 0.86 -4.35 -9.40
CA PRO A 30 -0.55 -4.72 -9.40
C PRO A 30 -1.02 -4.92 -7.96
N LEU A 31 -2.21 -4.42 -7.63
CA LEU A 31 -2.78 -4.63 -6.31
C LEU A 31 -3.48 -6.00 -6.26
N ASP A 32 -3.22 -6.76 -5.20
CA ASP A 32 -3.85 -8.07 -4.96
C ASP A 32 -5.32 -7.96 -4.57
N LEU A 33 -5.73 -6.75 -4.18
CA LEU A 33 -7.11 -6.41 -3.83
C LEU A 33 -7.71 -5.50 -4.90
N PRO A 34 -9.00 -5.69 -5.24
CA PRO A 34 -9.72 -4.66 -5.98
C PRO A 34 -9.72 -3.37 -5.17
N VAL A 35 -9.85 -2.23 -5.87
CA VAL A 35 -10.00 -0.91 -5.25
C VAL A 35 -11.45 -0.48 -5.41
N PRO A 36 -12.29 -0.63 -4.36
CA PRO A 36 -13.68 -0.21 -4.43
C PRO A 36 -13.79 1.30 -4.60
N ARG A 37 -14.93 1.74 -5.13
CA ARG A 37 -15.27 3.15 -5.27
C ARG A 37 -15.18 3.86 -3.92
N GLY A 38 -14.50 5.01 -3.86
CA GLY A 38 -14.32 5.77 -2.61
C GLY A 38 -13.28 5.20 -1.64
N ALA A 39 -12.54 4.16 -2.01
CA ALA A 39 -11.43 3.66 -1.20
C ALA A 39 -10.20 4.58 -1.31
N THR A 40 -9.28 4.43 -0.36
CA THR A 40 -7.98 5.11 -0.38
C THR A 40 -6.88 4.07 -0.61
N VAL A 41 -6.00 4.32 -1.58
CA VAL A 41 -4.77 3.55 -1.75
C VAL A 41 -3.66 4.24 -0.96
N LEU A 42 -2.92 3.47 -0.15
CA LEU A 42 -1.81 3.96 0.66
C LEU A 42 -0.53 3.25 0.28
N VAL A 43 0.61 3.91 0.50
CA VAL A 43 1.93 3.26 0.46
C VAL A 43 2.72 3.62 1.71
N THR A 44 3.26 2.60 2.37
CA THR A 44 4.15 2.71 3.52
C THR A 44 5.47 1.96 3.26
N GLN A 45 6.45 2.18 4.12
CA GLN A 45 7.66 1.35 4.18
C GLN A 45 7.58 0.50 5.45
N GLU A 46 7.60 -0.82 5.32
CA GLU A 46 7.38 -1.77 6.41
C GLU A 46 8.50 -2.80 6.49
N LYS A 47 8.48 -3.64 7.54
CA LYS A 47 9.42 -4.75 7.64
C LYS A 47 9.22 -5.74 6.49
N ASP A 48 10.32 -6.28 5.97
CA ASP A 48 10.28 -7.33 4.95
C ASP A 48 9.35 -8.47 5.35
N GLY A 49 8.51 -8.91 4.41
CA GLY A 49 7.44 -9.89 4.65
C GLY A 49 6.05 -9.27 4.74
N GLY A 50 5.94 -7.94 4.79
CA GLY A 50 4.67 -7.24 4.94
C GLY A 50 4.13 -7.29 6.36
N THR A 51 3.02 -6.61 6.59
CA THR A 51 2.42 -6.45 7.92
C THR A 51 0.89 -6.50 7.84
N ASP A 52 0.21 -6.90 8.91
CA ASP A 52 -1.27 -6.98 8.89
C ASP A 52 -1.95 -5.59 8.91
N VAL A 53 -1.26 -4.60 9.47
CA VAL A 53 -1.68 -3.20 9.56
C VAL A 53 -0.47 -2.27 9.36
N PRO A 54 -0.65 -1.07 8.77
CA PRO A 54 0.46 -0.12 8.60
C PRO A 54 1.10 0.22 9.95
N GLN A 55 2.41 0.07 10.05
CA GLN A 55 3.16 0.43 11.26
C GLN A 55 3.83 1.81 11.12
N HIS A 56 3.99 2.28 9.88
CA HIS A 56 4.57 3.58 9.57
C HIS A 56 3.54 4.51 8.91
N THR A 57 3.83 5.81 8.93
CA THR A 57 2.97 6.80 8.27
C THR A 57 3.03 6.63 6.76
N PRO A 58 1.87 6.59 6.06
CA PRO A 58 1.86 6.56 4.60
C PRO A 58 2.52 7.80 4.01
N PHE A 59 3.36 7.60 3.00
CA PHE A 59 3.99 8.69 2.24
C PHE A 59 3.32 8.94 0.88
N ILE A 60 2.52 7.97 0.41
CA ILE A 60 1.58 8.16 -0.71
C ILE A 60 0.18 7.83 -0.20
N THR A 61 -0.77 8.70 -0.55
CA THR A 61 -2.19 8.56 -0.25
C THR A 61 -2.98 9.01 -1.48
N VAL A 62 -3.80 8.12 -2.05
CA VAL A 62 -4.62 8.38 -3.24
C VAL A 62 -6.06 8.06 -2.92
N ASN A 63 -6.95 9.05 -3.00
CA ASN A 63 -8.39 8.83 -2.90
C ASN A 63 -8.93 8.44 -4.26
N THR A 64 -9.65 7.32 -4.31
CA THR A 64 -10.29 6.85 -5.54
C THR A 64 -11.76 7.30 -5.59
N ALA A 65 -12.22 7.68 -6.78
CA ALA A 65 -13.54 8.29 -7.02
C ALA A 65 -14.70 7.29 -6.89
#